data_AF-A0A6A5TU19-F1
#
_entry.id   AF-A0A6A5TU19-F1
#
_cell.length_a   1.000
_cell.length_b   1.000
_cell.length_c   1.000
_cell.angle_alpha   90.00
_cell.angle_beta   90.00
_cell.angle_gamma   90.00
#
_symmetry.space_group_name_H-M   'P 1'
#
loop_
_entity.id
_entity.type
_entity.pdbx_description
1 polymer ?
#
loop_
_entity_poly.entity_id
_entity_poly.type
_entity_poly.pdbx_seq_one_letter_code
_entity_poly.pdbx_strand_id
1 'polypeptide(L)'
;EKILSLAFPTLYLNGISDYMQLRMREVAYADYVQHMISYKDGRFAYYLRFHFTTFNTLLRRQTTTKVGFFIRKTLDGASMIAEDIQAQFNSANGGQSLINAVV
;
A
#
# COMPACT_ATOMS: atom_id res chain seq x y z
N GLU A 1 0.16 -9.28 -11.57
CA GLU A 1 0.92 -8.72 -12.73
C GLU A 1 2.07 -7.85 -12.24
N LYS A 2 3.15 -7.71 -13.03
CA LYS A 2 4.33 -6.90 -12.66
C LYS A 2 4.03 -5.40 -12.83
N ILE A 3 3.65 -4.73 -11.75
CA ILE A 3 3.19 -3.32 -11.81
C ILE A 3 4.38 -2.34 -11.84
N LEU A 4 5.45 -2.62 -11.09
CA LEU A 4 6.54 -1.66 -10.90
C LEU A 4 7.56 -1.71 -12.05
N SER A 5 7.87 -2.90 -12.56
CA SER A 5 8.79 -3.02 -13.70
C SER A 5 8.22 -2.44 -14.98
N LEU A 6 6.89 -2.47 -15.16
CA LEU A 6 6.22 -1.84 -16.30
C LEU A 6 6.13 -0.32 -16.14
N ALA A 7 5.93 0.18 -14.92
CA ALA A 7 5.88 1.61 -14.66
C ALA A 7 7.27 2.29 -14.72
N PHE A 8 8.33 1.55 -14.37
CA PHE A 8 9.71 2.07 -14.31
C PHE A 8 10.69 1.17 -15.08
N PRO A 9 10.53 1.01 -16.40
CA PRO A 9 11.36 0.09 -17.20
C PRO A 9 12.86 0.43 -17.13
N THR A 10 13.22 1.71 -16.98
CA THR A 10 14.61 2.16 -16.84
C THR A 10 15.24 1.79 -15.50
N LEU A 11 14.44 1.64 -14.45
CA LEU A 11 14.91 1.16 -13.15
C LEU A 11 14.99 -0.37 -13.13
N TYR A 12 14.07 -1.03 -13.82
CA TYR A 12 14.01 -2.49 -13.95
C TYR A 12 14.38 -2.94 -15.36
N LEU A 13 15.64 -2.75 -15.77
CA LEU A 13 16.13 -3.00 -17.13
C LEU A 13 15.70 -4.35 -17.74
N ASN A 14 15.63 -5.41 -16.94
CA ASN A 14 15.20 -6.75 -17.38
C ASN A 14 13.81 -7.16 -16.87
N GLY A 15 13.10 -6.25 -16.20
CA GLY A 15 11.88 -6.56 -15.46
C GLY A 15 12.05 -7.59 -14.34
N ILE A 16 13.29 -7.77 -13.89
CA ILE A 16 13.69 -8.64 -12.78
C ILE A 16 13.61 -7.84 -11.49
N SER A 17 13.31 -8.52 -10.39
CA SER A 17 13.14 -7.96 -9.05
C SER A 17 11.86 -7.15 -8.87
N ASP A 18 10.86 -7.26 -9.73
CA ASP A 18 9.54 -6.68 -9.43
C ASP A 18 8.97 -7.31 -8.15
N TYR A 19 8.30 -6.53 -7.30
CA TYR A 19 7.67 -7.05 -6.08
C TYR A 19 6.76 -8.27 -6.35
N MET A 20 6.03 -8.30 -7.46
CA MET A 20 5.11 -9.39 -7.82
C MET A 20 5.82 -10.61 -8.43
N GLN A 21 7.15 -10.57 -8.57
CA GLN A 21 7.91 -11.73 -9.03
C GLN A 21 7.87 -12.86 -7.98
N LEU A 22 7.70 -14.10 -8.45
CA LEU A 22 7.77 -15.29 -7.61
C LEU A 22 9.15 -15.38 -6.95
N ARG A 23 9.19 -15.55 -5.62
CA ARG A 23 10.41 -15.68 -4.82
C ARG A 23 10.35 -16.93 -3.97
N MET A 24 11.51 -17.51 -3.66
CA MET A 24 11.62 -18.63 -2.72
C MET A 24 11.26 -18.22 -1.29
N ARG A 25 11.50 -16.95 -0.92
CA ARG A 25 11.15 -16.38 0.38
C ARG A 25 10.24 -15.19 0.17
N GLU A 26 9.15 -15.14 0.92
CA GLU A 26 8.30 -13.95 0.96
C GLU A 26 9.08 -12.77 1.56
N VAL A 27 8.90 -11.61 0.95
CA VAL A 27 9.52 -10.36 1.38
C VAL A 27 8.40 -9.37 1.61
N ALA A 28 8.34 -8.78 2.79
CA ALA A 28 7.36 -7.74 3.06
C ALA A 28 7.60 -6.55 2.11
N TYR A 29 6.53 -5.84 1.74
CA TYR A 29 6.66 -4.75 0.77
C TYR A 29 7.57 -3.62 1.28
N ALA A 30 7.56 -3.33 2.58
CA ALA A 30 8.45 -2.35 3.18
C ALA A 30 9.92 -2.77 3.03
N ASP A 31 10.24 -4.01 3.39
CA ASP A 31 11.58 -4.57 3.22
C ASP A 31 12.00 -4.55 1.76
N TYR A 32 11.11 -4.93 0.85
CA TYR A 32 11.35 -4.85 -0.58
C TYR A 32 11.76 -3.43 -1.00
N VAL A 33 10.98 -2.42 -0.62
CA VAL A 33 11.28 -1.01 -0.95
C VAL A 33 12.63 -0.60 -0.36
N GLN A 34 12.93 -0.99 0.87
CA GLN A 34 14.22 -0.71 1.51
C GLN A 34 15.38 -1.33 0.72
N HIS A 35 15.28 -2.60 0.32
CA HIS A 35 16.30 -3.25 -0.51
C HIS A 35 16.48 -2.56 -1.87
N MET A 36 15.40 -2.07 -2.48
CA MET A 36 15.48 -1.33 -3.75
C MET A 36 16.20 0.00 -3.57
N ILE A 37 15.88 0.77 -2.53
CA ILE A 37 16.54 2.07 -2.24
C ILE A 37 18.02 1.85 -1.92
N SER A 38 18.36 0.80 -1.17
CA SER A 38 19.74 0.42 -0.83
C SER A 38 20.46 -0.37 -1.93
N TYR A 39 19.89 -0.46 -3.13
CA TYR A 39 20.49 -1.21 -4.23
C TYR A 39 21.83 -0.58 -4.65
N LYS A 40 22.80 -1.42 -5.07
CA LYS A 40 24.22 -1.07 -5.23
C LYS A 40 24.51 0.18 -6.06
N ASP A 41 23.70 0.46 -7.09
CA ASP A 41 23.90 1.60 -7.99
C ASP A 41 23.12 2.86 -7.57
N GLY A 42 22.33 2.80 -6.50
CA GLY A 42 21.53 3.91 -5.99
C GLY A 42 20.42 4.40 -6.94
N ARG A 43 20.18 3.76 -8.10
CA ARG A 43 19.26 4.28 -9.13
C ARG A 43 17.84 4.48 -8.62
N PHE A 44 17.40 3.62 -7.70
CA PHE A 44 16.09 3.72 -7.07
C PHE A 44 16.03 4.86 -6.06
N ALA A 45 17.14 5.14 -5.36
CA ALA A 45 17.25 6.25 -4.41
C ALA A 45 17.24 7.62 -5.09
N TYR A 46 17.76 7.72 -6.33
CA TYR A 46 17.75 8.97 -7.08
C TYR A 46 16.41 9.28 -7.75
N TYR A 47 15.58 8.27 -8.03
CA TYR A 47 14.36 8.46 -8.81
C TYR A 47 13.17 8.83 -7.92
N LEU A 48 12.93 10.13 -7.72
CA LEU A 48 11.88 10.62 -6.81
C LEU A 48 10.47 10.05 -7.08
N ARG A 49 10.11 9.83 -8.35
CA ARG A 49 8.82 9.22 -8.73
C ARG A 49 8.68 7.80 -8.18
N PHE A 50 9.78 7.05 -8.11
CA PHE A 50 9.80 5.72 -7.53
C PHE A 50 9.45 5.79 -6.03
N HIS A 51 10.07 6.71 -5.28
CA HIS A 51 9.77 6.91 -3.86
C HIS A 51 8.29 7.25 -3.62
N PHE A 52 7.73 8.18 -4.39
CA PHE A 52 6.32 8.53 -4.24
C PHE A 52 5.39 7.35 -4.54
N THR A 53 5.66 6.58 -5.61
CA THR A 53 4.84 5.43 -5.97
C THR A 53 4.92 4.32 -4.93
N THR A 54 6.12 3.99 -4.43
CA THR A 54 6.28 2.94 -3.41
C THR A 54 5.70 3.37 -2.07
N PHE A 55 5.88 4.63 -1.67
CA PHE A 55 5.27 5.18 -0.46
C PHE A 55 3.75 5.20 -0.53
N ASN A 56 3.17 5.66 -1.64
CA ASN A 56 1.72 5.63 -1.82
C ASN A 56 1.16 4.20 -1.81
N THR A 57 1.91 3.25 -2.35
CA THR A 57 1.53 1.84 -2.31
C THR A 57 1.60 1.27 -0.89
N LEU A 58 2.62 1.65 -0.11
CA LEU A 58 2.73 1.30 1.31
C LEU A 58 1.54 1.85 2.10
N LEU A 59 1.25 3.14 1.97
CA LEU A 59 0.11 3.78 2.64
C LEU A 59 -1.21 3.12 2.27
N ARG A 60 -1.47 2.89 0.98
CA ARG A 60 -2.69 2.20 0.52
C ARG A 60 -2.85 0.84 1.18
N ARG A 61 -1.78 0.04 1.24
CA ARG A 61 -1.82 -1.28 1.89
C ARG A 61 -2.15 -1.18 3.37
N GLN A 62 -1.52 -0.27 4.09
CA GLN A 62 -1.80 -0.04 5.52
C GLN A 62 -3.26 0.40 5.75
N THR A 63 -3.74 1.37 4.96
CA THR A 63 -5.12 1.85 5.04
C THR A 63 -6.11 0.73 4.71
N THR A 64 -5.88 -0.07 3.66
CA THR A 64 -6.77 -1.19 3.31
C THR A 64 -6.84 -2.23 4.44
N THR A 65 -5.72 -2.57 5.08
CA THR A 65 -5.72 -3.49 6.23
C THR A 65 -6.50 -2.91 7.41
N LYS A 66 -6.27 -1.64 7.76
CA LYS A 66 -6.94 -0.95 8.87
C LYS A 66 -8.44 -0.80 8.63
N VAL A 67 -8.83 -0.41 7.42
CA VAL A 67 -10.25 -0.30 7.01
C VAL A 67 -10.93 -1.67 7.03
N GLY A 68 -10.28 -2.71 6.49
CA GLY A 68 -10.83 -4.08 6.53
C GLY A 68 -11.04 -4.58 7.97
N PHE A 69 -10.10 -4.29 8.87
CA PHE A 69 -10.25 -4.60 10.29
C PHE A 69 -11.42 -3.82 10.93
N PHE A 70 -11.54 -2.53 10.63
CA PHE A 70 -12.65 -1.71 11.12
C PHE A 70 -14.00 -2.30 10.71
N ILE A 71 -14.21 -2.51 9.41
CA ILE A 71 -15.43 -3.13 8.84
C ILE A 71 -15.76 -4.44 9.57
N ARG A 72 -14.77 -5.32 9.76
CA ARG A 72 -14.98 -6.58 10.47
C ARG A 72 -15.36 -6.40 11.95
N LYS A 73 -14.83 -5.38 12.62
CA LYS A 73 -15.06 -5.09 14.05
C LYS A 73 -16.38 -4.36 14.30
N THR A 74 -16.78 -3.44 13.43
CA THR A 74 -18.03 -2.67 13.60
C THR A 74 -19.27 -3.38 13.09
N LEU A 75 -19.13 -4.37 12.20
CA LEU A 75 -20.28 -4.91 11.46
C LEU A 75 -20.62 -6.37 11.72
N ASP A 76 -19.85 -7.09 12.53
CA ASP A 76 -20.11 -8.52 12.81
C ASP A 76 -20.35 -9.38 11.53
N GLY A 77 -19.78 -8.94 10.39
CA GLY A 77 -19.93 -9.59 9.08
C GLY A 77 -21.05 -9.06 8.17
N ALA A 78 -21.82 -8.03 8.56
CA ALA A 78 -22.83 -7.40 7.70
C ALA A 78 -22.18 -6.52 6.61
N SER A 79 -22.65 -6.64 5.36
CA SER A 79 -22.18 -5.84 4.23
C SER A 79 -22.78 -4.43 4.28
N MET A 80 -21.98 -3.42 4.65
CA MET A 80 -22.34 -2.02 4.43
C MET A 80 -22.20 -1.64 2.96
N ILE A 81 -23.14 -0.85 2.48
CA ILE A 81 -23.03 -0.13 1.20
C ILE A 81 -22.28 1.20 1.41
N ALA A 82 -21.75 1.78 0.33
CA ALA A 82 -20.96 3.02 0.40
C ALA A 82 -21.70 4.16 1.13
N GLU A 83 -23.03 4.18 1.05
CA GLU A 83 -23.91 5.13 1.73
C GLU A 83 -23.84 5.01 3.26
N ASP A 84 -23.79 3.78 3.78
CA ASP A 84 -23.71 3.56 5.23
C ASP A 84 -22.36 4.03 5.77
N ILE A 85 -21.28 3.79 5.02
CA ILE A 85 -19.92 4.25 5.38
C ILE A 85 -19.89 5.77 5.40
N GLN A 86 -20.55 6.42 4.43
CA GLN A 86 -20.64 7.86 4.36
C GLN A 86 -21.47 8.44 5.52
N ALA A 87 -22.58 7.79 5.87
CA ALA A 87 -23.40 8.16 7.02
C ALA A 87 -22.63 8.03 8.35
N GLN A 88 -21.87 6.94 8.53
CA GLN A 88 -20.99 6.79 9.70
C GLN A 88 -19.86 7.82 9.69
N PHE A 89 -19.24 8.11 8.56
CA PHE A 89 -18.19 9.13 8.46
C PHE A 89 -18.70 10.51 8.88
N ASN A 90 -19.91 10.87 8.42
CA ASN A 90 -20.55 12.16 8.71
C ASN A 90 -21.15 12.25 10.12
N SER A 91 -21.22 11.15 10.87
CA SER A 91 -21.67 11.16 12.26
C SER A 91 -20.66 11.87 13.16
N ALA A 92 -21.14 12.52 14.23
CA ALA A 92 -20.39 13.51 15.02
C ALA A 92 -18.98 13.08 15.48
N ASN A 93 -18.74 11.78 15.68
CA ASN A 93 -17.46 11.23 16.11
C ASN A 93 -16.86 10.18 15.15
N GLY A 94 -17.59 9.82 14.08
CA GLY A 94 -17.22 8.72 13.19
C GLY A 94 -16.02 9.04 12.31
N GLY A 95 -15.99 10.24 11.72
CA GLY A 95 -14.84 10.70 10.92
C GLY A 95 -13.54 10.73 11.73
N GLN A 96 -13.58 11.20 12.98
CA GLN A 96 -12.40 11.25 13.83
C GLN A 96 -11.93 9.86 14.28
N SER A 97 -12.86 8.94 14.54
CA SER A 97 -12.54 7.53 14.84
C SER A 97 -11.86 6.83 13.65
N LEU A 98 -12.32 7.12 12.43
CA LEU A 98 -11.71 6.60 11.20
C LEU A 98 -10.31 7.18 10.97
N ILE A 99 -10.14 8.49 11.17
CA ILE A 99 -8.83 9.13 11.09
C ILE A 99 -7.88 8.53 12.13
N ASN A 100 -8.32 8.34 13.37
CA ASN A 100 -7.50 7.78 14.44
C ASN A 100 -7.19 6.28 14.25
N ALA A 101 -8.02 5.54 13.51
CA ALA A 101 -7.71 4.17 13.11
C ALA A 101 -6.66 4.14 11.98
N VAL A 102 -6.63 5.18 11.12
CA VAL A 102 -5.74 5.29 9.95
C VAL A 102 -4.37 5.86 10.30
N VAL A 103 -4.30 6.83 11.22
CA VAL A 103 -3.05 7.34 11.85
C VAL A 103 -2.45 6.27 12.76
#